data_AF-A0A133ZE74-F1
#
_entry.id   AF-A0A133ZE74-F1
#
_cell.length_a   1.000
_cell.length_b   1.000
_cell.length_c   1.000
_cell.angle_alpha   90.00
_cell.angle_beta   90.00
_cell.angle_gamma   90.00
#
_symmetry.space_group_name_H-M   'P 1'
#
loop_
_entity.id
_entity.type
_entity.pdbx_description
1 polymer ?
#
loop_
_entity_poly.entity_id
_entity_poly.type
_entity_poly.pdbx_seq_one_letter_code
_entity_poly.pdbx_strand_id
1 'polypeptide(L)'
;MLYSDALEYDLMTRTHFTLDDVGKALSWRALLAFITHLDKSSALWKAANEEDVELAFWESKEIQPQLLAGIIDELRAVHYVLVAANSKHKPKPPKPLERPFVKAKNTAQQYGSEPVSISEFENFWDGGGE
;
A
#
# COMPACT_ATOMS: atom_id res chain seq x y z
N MET A 1 25.48 2.36 20.05
CA MET A 1 25.81 2.35 18.61
C MET A 1 24.50 2.66 17.90
N LEU A 2 24.29 3.91 17.44
CA LEU A 2 22.94 4.48 17.35
C LEU A 2 22.01 3.85 16.27
N TYR A 3 22.55 3.06 15.32
CA TYR A 3 21.76 2.52 14.20
C TYR A 3 22.08 1.06 13.86
N SER A 4 22.61 0.29 14.82
CA SER A 4 23.05 -1.08 14.59
C SER A 4 21.91 -1.96 14.07
N ASP A 5 20.74 -1.89 14.71
CA ASP A 5 19.58 -2.71 14.35
C ASP A 5 19.03 -2.39 12.95
N ALA A 6 19.10 -1.12 12.55
CA ALA A 6 18.65 -0.68 11.22
C ALA A 6 19.59 -1.17 10.11
N LEU A 7 20.91 -1.11 10.35
CA LEU A 7 21.91 -1.66 9.43
C LEU A 7 21.80 -3.19 9.34
N GLU A 8 21.63 -3.87 10.48
CA GLU A 8 21.44 -5.32 10.54
C GLU A 8 20.22 -5.75 9.71
N TYR A 9 19.09 -5.06 9.89
CA TYR A 9 17.86 -5.33 9.15
C TYR A 9 18.04 -5.18 7.63
N ASP A 10 18.69 -4.10 7.18
CA ASP A 10 18.95 -3.89 5.74
C ASP A 10 19.89 -4.96 5.18
N LEU A 11 20.94 -5.36 5.91
CA LEU A 11 21.83 -6.44 5.48
C LEU A 11 21.05 -7.75 5.32
N MET A 12 20.24 -8.13 6.31
CA MET A 12 19.47 -9.37 6.29
C MET A 12 18.44 -9.42 5.15
N THR A 13 17.70 -8.33 4.95
CA THR A 13 16.58 -8.29 3.99
C THR A 13 17.03 -8.12 2.55
N ARG A 14 18.18 -7.47 2.31
CA ARG A 14 18.67 -7.15 0.96
C ARG A 14 19.77 -8.09 0.47
N THR A 15 20.55 -8.66 1.39
CA THR A 15 21.76 -9.43 1.05
C THR A 15 21.85 -10.79 1.71
N HIS A 16 21.00 -11.06 2.71
CA HIS A 16 21.06 -12.25 3.57
C HIS A 16 22.32 -12.36 4.46
N PHE A 17 23.15 -11.31 4.52
CA PHE A 17 24.24 -11.20 5.48
C PHE A 17 23.80 -10.53 6.78
N THR A 18 24.64 -10.70 7.80
CA THR A 18 24.55 -10.08 9.13
C THR A 18 25.83 -9.30 9.42
N LEU A 19 25.86 -8.51 10.50
CA LEU A 19 27.10 -7.86 10.93
C LEU A 19 28.20 -8.87 11.32
N ASP A 20 27.82 -10.09 11.73
CA ASP A 20 28.76 -11.16 12.09
C ASP A 20 29.53 -11.74 10.88
N ASP A 21 29.03 -11.51 9.67
CA ASP A 21 29.68 -11.92 8.41
C ASP A 21 30.78 -10.96 7.97
N VAL A 22 30.84 -9.76 8.57
CA VAL A 22 31.79 -8.71 8.21
C VAL A 22 33.22 -9.12 8.56
N GLY A 23 34.12 -9.02 7.59
CA GLY A 23 35.49 -9.51 7.69
C GLY A 23 35.64 -11.01 7.44
N LYS A 24 34.54 -11.73 7.20
CA LYS A 24 34.51 -13.15 6.81
C LYS A 24 33.99 -13.27 5.37
N ALA A 25 32.70 -13.58 5.22
CA ALA A 25 32.03 -13.69 3.92
C ALA A 25 31.70 -12.33 3.31
N LEU A 26 31.52 -11.30 4.15
CA LEU A 26 31.25 -9.93 3.73
C LEU A 26 32.50 -9.06 3.96
N SER A 27 33.15 -8.59 2.89
CA SER A 27 34.32 -7.70 3.04
C SER A 27 33.93 -6.32 3.57
N TRP A 28 34.82 -5.65 4.31
CA TRP A 28 34.63 -4.25 4.74
C TRP A 28 34.35 -3.29 3.58
N ARG A 29 35.01 -3.51 2.44
CA ARG A 29 34.77 -2.72 1.23
C ARG A 29 33.36 -2.91 0.67
N ALA A 30 32.85 -4.15 0.70
CA ALA A 30 31.49 -4.45 0.27
C ALA A 30 30.46 -3.83 1.23
N LEU A 31 30.69 -3.90 2.54
CA LEU A 31 29.85 -3.23 3.53
C LEU A 31 29.82 -1.71 3.31
N LEU A 32 30.98 -1.08 3.07
CA LEU A 32 31.05 0.35 2.78
C LEU A 32 30.30 0.70 1.48
N ALA A 33 30.49 -0.09 0.43
CA ALA A 33 29.79 0.10 -0.84
C ALA A 33 28.27 -0.02 -0.67
N PHE A 34 27.82 -0.99 0.14
CA PHE A 34 26.42 -1.18 0.48
C PHE A 34 25.85 0.06 1.20
N ILE A 35 26.45 0.48 2.31
CA ILE A 35 25.98 1.63 3.12
C ILE A 35 25.92 2.91 2.29
N THR A 36 26.93 3.16 1.45
CA THR A 36 27.02 4.39 0.64
C THR A 36 26.01 4.48 -0.49
N HIS A 37 25.39 3.35 -0.88
CA HIS A 37 24.43 3.28 -1.99
C HIS A 37 23.04 2.81 -1.55
N LEU A 38 22.72 2.87 -0.25
CA LEU A 38 21.37 2.60 0.24
C LEU A 38 20.39 3.65 -0.30
N ASP A 39 19.26 3.16 -0.80
CA ASP A 39 18.16 4.00 -1.27
C ASP A 39 17.26 4.43 -0.11
N LYS A 40 16.37 5.40 -0.35
CA LYS A 40 15.49 5.96 0.69
C LYS A 40 14.51 4.94 1.30
N SER A 41 14.37 3.76 0.69
CA SER A 41 13.57 2.67 1.27
C SER A 41 14.26 1.96 2.44
N SER A 42 15.59 2.09 2.58
CA SER A 42 16.41 1.48 3.63
C SER A 42 16.03 1.95 5.04
N ALA A 43 16.07 1.00 5.98
CA ALA A 43 15.86 1.28 7.40
C ALA A 43 16.98 2.18 7.95
N LEU A 44 18.24 1.88 7.61
CA LEU A 44 19.39 2.69 7.99
C LEU A 44 19.32 4.10 7.40
N TRP A 45 18.95 4.23 6.11
CA TRP A 45 18.80 5.54 5.49
C TRP A 45 17.75 6.39 6.22
N LYS A 46 16.58 5.81 6.54
CA LYS A 46 15.51 6.51 7.27
C LYS A 46 15.91 6.90 8.69
N ALA A 47 16.60 6.01 9.40
CA ALA A 47 17.08 6.29 10.76
C ALA A 47 18.18 7.36 10.79
N ALA A 48 19.00 7.45 9.73
CA ALA A 48 20.02 8.49 9.61
C ALA A 48 19.47 9.84 9.13
N ASN A 49 18.31 9.87 8.46
CA ASN A 49 17.71 11.06 7.87
C ASN A 49 16.26 11.24 8.37
N GLU A 50 16.06 11.25 9.68
CA GLU A 50 14.72 11.30 10.30
C GLU A 50 13.89 12.51 9.84
N GLU A 51 14.53 13.66 9.62
CA GLU A 51 13.89 14.88 9.13
C GLU A 51 13.36 14.76 7.69
N ASP A 52 13.91 13.84 6.89
CA ASP A 52 13.58 13.63 5.48
C ASP A 52 12.72 12.38 5.23
N VAL A 53 12.22 11.72 6.29
CA VAL A 53 11.42 10.49 6.16
C VAL A 53 10.14 10.74 5.36
N GLU A 54 9.56 11.94 5.48
CA GLU A 54 8.39 12.31 4.67
C GLU A 54 8.73 12.32 3.17
N LEU A 55 9.89 12.85 2.78
CA LEU A 55 10.34 12.85 1.40
C LEU A 55 10.52 11.41 0.88
N ALA A 56 11.08 10.52 1.71
CA ALA A 56 11.19 9.10 1.39
C ALA A 56 9.82 8.42 1.17
N PHE A 57 8.80 8.82 1.94
CA PHE A 57 7.43 8.35 1.75
C PHE A 57 6.86 8.79 0.40
N TRP A 58 7.00 10.07 0.03
CA TRP A 58 6.51 10.60 -1.25
C TRP A 58 7.23 10.00 -2.46
N GLU A 59 8.51 9.63 -2.32
CA GLU A 59 9.28 8.96 -3.36
C GLU A 59 9.13 7.44 -3.40
N SER A 60 8.37 6.87 -2.46
CA SER A 60 8.21 5.43 -2.34
C SER A 60 7.49 4.83 -3.56
N LYS A 61 7.88 3.61 -3.92
CA LYS A 61 7.32 2.88 -5.07
C LYS A 61 5.87 2.47 -4.83
N GLU A 62 5.41 2.49 -3.59
CA GLU A 62 4.06 2.18 -3.15
C GLU A 62 3.13 3.40 -3.26
N ILE A 63 3.66 4.61 -3.04
CA ILE A 63 2.86 5.85 -3.01
C ILE A 63 2.77 6.49 -4.40
N GLN A 64 3.85 6.55 -5.16
CA GLN A 64 3.83 7.18 -6.49
C GLN A 64 2.75 6.62 -7.42
N PRO A 65 2.55 5.29 -7.54
CA PRO A 65 1.48 4.74 -8.38
C PRO A 65 0.07 5.12 -7.88
N GLN A 66 -0.12 5.25 -6.56
CA GLN A 66 -1.40 5.66 -5.98
C GLN A 66 -1.72 7.12 -6.30
N LEU A 67 -0.72 8.00 -6.24
CA LEU A 67 -0.87 9.41 -6.62
C LEU A 67 -1.18 9.55 -8.11
N LEU A 68 -0.47 8.81 -8.96
CA LEU A 68 -0.73 8.81 -10.39
C LEU A 68 -2.14 8.29 -10.71
N ALA A 69 -2.58 7.22 -10.04
CA ALA A 69 -3.94 6.71 -10.19
C ALA A 69 -4.98 7.76 -9.74
N GLY A 70 -4.73 8.47 -8.65
CA GLY A 70 -5.58 9.57 -8.18
C GLY A 70 -5.72 10.68 -9.21
N ILE A 71 -4.61 11.12 -9.83
CA ILE A 71 -4.63 12.11 -10.92
C ILE A 71 -5.49 11.63 -12.09
N ILE A 72 -5.35 10.36 -12.49
CA ILE A 72 -6.14 9.79 -13.59
C ILE A 72 -7.63 9.76 -13.24
N ASP A 73 -7.98 9.40 -12.00
CA ASP A 73 -9.37 9.38 -11.54
C ASP A 73 -9.99 10.80 -11.58
N GLU A 74 -9.26 11.82 -11.11
CA GLU A 74 -9.71 13.22 -11.15
C GLU A 74 -9.89 13.73 -12.59
N LEU A 75 -8.94 13.43 -13.48
CA LEU A 75 -9.06 13.80 -14.90
C LEU A 75 -10.27 13.15 -15.56
N ARG A 76 -10.54 11.87 -15.26
CA ARG A 76 -11.74 11.17 -15.74
C ARG A 76 -13.01 11.81 -15.21
N ALA A 77 -13.02 12.24 -13.94
CA ALA A 77 -14.16 12.93 -13.34
C ALA A 77 -14.44 14.28 -14.02
N VAL A 78 -13.41 15.10 -14.25
CA VAL A 78 -13.52 16.37 -14.97
C VAL A 78 -14.04 16.15 -16.39
N HIS A 79 -13.46 15.18 -17.12
CA HIS A 79 -13.90 14.84 -18.47
C HIS A 79 -15.38 14.40 -18.48
N TYR A 80 -15.79 13.59 -17.51
CA TYR A 80 -17.19 13.18 -17.36
C TYR A 80 -18.12 14.38 -17.15
N VAL A 81 -17.77 15.35 -16.29
CA VAL A 81 -18.59 16.55 -16.07
C VAL A 81 -18.74 17.36 -17.37
N LEU A 82 -17.65 17.55 -18.11
CA LEU A 82 -17.66 18.25 -19.39
C LEU A 82 -18.54 17.55 -20.43
N VAL A 83 -18.41 16.23 -20.57
CA VAL A 83 -19.25 15.45 -21.51
C VAL A 83 -20.71 15.48 -21.07
N ALA A 84 -20.99 15.29 -19.78
CA ALA A 84 -22.35 15.27 -19.25
C ALA A 84 -23.07 16.61 -19.43
N ALA A 85 -22.36 17.74 -19.28
CA ALA A 85 -22.92 19.07 -19.50
C ALA A 85 -23.26 19.35 -20.98
N ASN A 86 -22.55 18.73 -21.92
CA ASN A 86 -22.67 18.99 -23.36
C ASN A 86 -23.40 17.87 -24.13
N SER A 87 -23.92 16.85 -23.46
CA SER A 87 -24.58 15.70 -24.09
C SER A 87 -26.07 15.68 -23.83
N LYS A 88 -26.86 15.30 -24.84
CA LYS A 88 -28.31 15.07 -24.69
C LYS A 88 -28.65 13.86 -23.81
N HIS A 89 -27.71 12.91 -23.70
CA HIS A 89 -27.83 11.73 -22.86
C HIS A 89 -26.75 11.75 -21.78
N LYS A 90 -27.13 11.38 -20.55
CA LYS A 90 -26.19 11.35 -19.42
C LYS A 90 -25.17 10.22 -19.65
N PRO A 91 -23.87 10.53 -19.77
CA PRO A 91 -22.84 9.50 -19.91
C PRO A 91 -22.74 8.66 -18.64
N LYS A 92 -22.07 7.51 -18.72
CA LYS A 92 -21.78 6.70 -17.52
C LYS A 92 -20.66 7.37 -16.71
N PRO A 93 -20.80 7.48 -15.38
CA PRO A 93 -19.73 7.99 -14.55
C PRO A 93 -18.51 7.05 -14.62
N PRO A 94 -17.29 7.60 -14.64
CA PRO A 94 -16.08 6.80 -14.68
C PRO A 94 -15.94 5.99 -13.39
N LYS A 95 -15.40 4.78 -13.52
CA LYS A 95 -15.01 3.97 -12.37
C LYS A 95 -13.58 4.34 -11.96
N PRO A 96 -13.30 4.46 -10.65
CA PRO A 96 -11.94 4.59 -10.15
C PRO A 96 -11.07 3.44 -10.63
N LEU A 97 -9.78 3.70 -10.83
CA LEU A 97 -8.80 2.64 -11.07
C LEU A 97 -8.77 1.68 -9.88
N GLU A 98 -8.80 0.37 -10.17
CA GLU A 98 -8.62 -0.66 -9.16
C GLU A 98 -7.20 -0.55 -8.58
N ARG A 99 -7.09 -0.48 -7.26
CA ARG A 99 -5.82 -0.33 -6.57
C ARG A 99 -5.80 -1.10 -5.24
N PRO A 100 -4.63 -1.57 -4.78
CA PRO A 100 -4.50 -2.25 -3.50
C PRO A 100 -5.16 -1.44 -2.38
N PHE A 101 -5.81 -2.12 -1.44
CA PHE A 101 -6.47 -1.56 -0.26
C PHE A 101 -7.66 -0.62 -0.53
N VAL A 102 -7.97 -0.30 -1.78
CA VAL A 102 -9.21 0.39 -2.15
C VAL A 102 -10.22 -0.64 -2.60
N LYS A 103 -11.26 -0.82 -1.78
CA LYS A 103 -12.37 -1.72 -2.08
C LYS A 103 -13.00 -1.29 -3.40
N ALA A 104 -12.91 -2.14 -4.43
CA ALA A 104 -13.78 -2.00 -5.58
C ALA A 104 -15.23 -2.11 -5.06
N LYS A 105 -16.14 -1.27 -5.58
CA LYS A 105 -17.55 -1.24 -5.13
C LYS A 105 -18.26 -2.60 -5.20
N ASN A 106 -17.68 -3.61 -5.85
CA ASN A 106 -18.27 -4.92 -6.09
C ASN A 106 -17.43 -6.11 -5.57
N THR A 107 -16.35 -5.90 -4.80
CA THR A 107 -15.51 -7.03 -4.31
C THR A 107 -15.80 -7.45 -2.88
N ALA A 108 -16.61 -6.69 -2.13
CA ALA A 108 -17.15 -7.20 -0.88
C ALA A 108 -18.29 -8.17 -1.26
N GLN A 109 -18.07 -9.46 -1.07
CA GLN A 109 -19.16 -10.44 -1.13
C GLN A 109 -20.19 -10.05 -0.07
N GLN A 110 -21.27 -9.43 -0.51
CA GLN A 110 -22.35 -8.98 0.36
C GLN A 110 -23.18 -10.21 0.73
N TYR A 111 -23.00 -10.70 1.95
CA TYR A 111 -23.86 -11.73 2.52
C TYR A 111 -25.06 -11.05 3.17
N GLY A 112 -26.25 -11.28 2.59
CA GLY A 112 -27.49 -10.65 3.04
C GLY A 112 -27.62 -9.20 2.56
N SER A 113 -28.61 -8.94 1.69
CA SER A 113 -29.01 -7.58 1.29
C SER A 113 -30.23 -7.08 2.05
N GLU A 114 -30.97 -7.98 2.68
CA GLU A 114 -32.23 -7.69 3.37
C GLU A 114 -32.05 -7.90 4.89
N PRO A 115 -32.72 -7.08 5.74
CA PRO A 115 -32.77 -7.35 7.17
C PRO A 115 -33.41 -8.71 7.41
N VAL A 116 -32.78 -9.55 8.22
CA VAL A 116 -33.39 -10.82 8.66
C VAL A 116 -34.64 -10.48 9.46
N SER A 117 -35.78 -11.06 9.09
CA SER A 117 -37.03 -10.87 9.82
C SER A 117 -36.93 -11.48 11.22
N ILE A 118 -37.66 -10.93 12.20
CA ILE A 118 -37.68 -11.47 13.58
C ILE A 118 -38.07 -12.96 13.57
N SER A 119 -39.01 -13.36 12.71
CA SER A 119 -39.42 -14.77 12.54
C SER A 119 -38.32 -15.68 12.02
N GLU A 120 -37.47 -15.20 11.11
CA GLU A 120 -36.32 -15.99 10.61
C GLU A 120 -35.23 -16.09 11.67
N PHE A 121 -35.05 -15.04 12.48
CA PHE A 121 -34.13 -15.05 13.61
C PHE A 121 -34.60 -16.01 14.71
N GLU A 122 -35.88 -15.97 15.07
CA GLU A 122 -36.50 -16.89 16.04
C GLU A 122 -36.40 -18.35 15.56
N ASN A 123 -36.69 -18.63 14.29
CA ASN A 123 -36.53 -19.99 13.74
C ASN A 123 -35.07 -20.48 13.75
N PHE A 124 -34.10 -19.59 13.52
CA PHE A 124 -32.68 -19.93 13.65
C PHE A 124 -32.28 -20.18 15.10
N TRP A 125 -32.77 -19.36 16.03
CA TRP A 125 -32.44 -19.42 17.46
C TRP A 125 -33.11 -20.62 18.16
N ASP A 126 -34.36 -20.91 17.81
CA ASP A 126 -35.16 -22.01 18.36
C ASP A 126 -34.91 -23.34 17.63
N GLY A 127 -34.34 -23.29 16.42
CA GLY A 127 -34.05 -24.44 15.57
C GLY A 127 -32.71 -25.15 15.83
N GLY A 128 -31.98 -24.78 16.89
CA GLY A 128 -30.72 -25.45 17.29
C GLY A 128 -30.91 -26.82 17.94
N GLY A 129 -31.85 -27.62 17.47
CA GLY A 129 -32.27 -28.89 18.07
C GLY A 129 -32.61 -29.98 17.07
N GLU A 130 -31.67 -30.33 16.19
CA GLU A 130 -31.43 -31.72 15.72
C GLU A 130 -29.93 -31.97 15.58
#